data_AF-A0A967SED9-F1
#
_entry.id   AF-A0A967SED9-F1
#
_cell.length_a   1.000
_cell.length_b   1.000
_cell.length_c   1.000
_cell.angle_alpha   90.00
_cell.angle_beta   90.00
_cell.angle_gamma   90.00
#
_symmetry.space_group_name_H-M   'P 1'
#
loop_
_entity.id
_entity.type
_entity.pdbx_description
1 polymer ?
#
loop_
_entity_poly.entity_id
_entity_poly.type
_entity_poly.pdbx_seq_one_letter_code
_entity_poly.pdbx_strand_id
1 'polypeptide(L)'
;RRYHRNVGGHFITPHDIERSPARTTEDLLLGIPGVAVQPISDDGPGSEFGRTPFVGDRVRIRSGNGLCDPTVYVDGVRVPYRPEGRSPATLTSVVPLGSVEAVEVYRRPSEVPMEYNATQTGGSVCGVLVFWTRGGER
;
A
#
# COMPACT_ATOMS: atom_id res chain seq x y z
N ARG A 1 -13.53 -15.57 7.03
CA ARG A 1 -12.43 -14.71 6.56
C ARG A 1 -11.17 -15.53 6.35
N ARG A 2 -10.68 -15.61 5.11
CA ARG A 2 -9.48 -16.37 4.78
C ARG A 2 -8.30 -15.40 4.66
N TYR A 3 -7.55 -15.26 5.75
CA TYR A 3 -6.25 -14.61 5.72
C TYR A 3 -5.25 -15.61 5.14
N HIS A 4 -4.60 -15.28 4.03
CA HIS A 4 -3.60 -16.16 3.44
C HIS A 4 -2.30 -16.06 4.24
N ARG A 5 -2.22 -16.75 5.38
CA ARG A 5 -1.05 -16.70 6.28
C ARG A 5 0.17 -17.49 5.79
N ASN A 6 0.09 -18.25 4.70
CA ASN A 6 0.98 -19.41 4.48
C ASN A 6 1.70 -19.51 3.12
N VAL A 7 1.92 -18.43 2.35
CA VAL A 7 2.64 -18.57 1.06
C VAL A 7 3.76 -17.55 0.81
N GLY A 8 3.90 -16.52 1.64
CA GLY A 8 4.94 -15.50 1.51
C GLY A 8 4.44 -14.13 1.95
N GLY A 9 5.31 -13.13 1.92
CA GLY A 9 4.96 -11.75 2.29
C GLY A 9 5.00 -11.46 3.80
N HIS A 10 4.57 -10.26 4.17
CA HIS A 10 4.45 -9.79 5.56
C HIS A 10 2.98 -9.54 5.88
N PHE A 11 2.53 -9.98 7.06
CA PHE A 11 1.13 -9.88 7.46
C PHE A 11 1.01 -9.01 8.71
N ILE A 12 0.22 -7.95 8.61
CA ILE A 12 -0.17 -7.10 9.74
C ILE A 12 -1.54 -7.58 10.20
N THR A 13 -1.57 -8.19 11.39
CA THR A 13 -2.80 -8.76 11.97
C THR A 13 -3.68 -7.67 12.59
N PRO A 14 -4.96 -7.95 12.87
CA PRO A 14 -5.81 -7.03 13.63
C PRO A 14 -5.18 -6.62 14.97
N HIS A 15 -4.55 -7.57 15.65
CA HIS A 15 -3.87 -7.37 16.92
C HIS A 15 -2.65 -6.45 16.81
N ASP A 16 -1.91 -6.51 15.69
CA ASP A 16 -0.80 -5.61 15.42
C ASP A 16 -1.30 -4.18 15.18
N ILE A 17 -2.42 -4.03 14.45
CA ILE A 17 -3.05 -2.73 14.18
C ILE A 17 -3.56 -2.10 15.47
N GLU A 18 -4.25 -2.85 16.32
CA GLU A 18 -4.80 -2.36 17.60
C GLU A 18 -3.72 -1.83 18.55
N ARG A 19 -2.50 -2.37 18.46
CA ARG A 19 -1.35 -1.97 19.27
C ARG A 19 -0.45 -0.95 18.57
N SER A 20 -0.74 -0.63 17.32
CA SER A 20 0.10 0.24 16.51
C SER A 20 -0.09 1.71 16.92
N PRO A 21 1.00 2.51 16.97
CA PRO A 21 0.92 3.95 17.12
C PRO A 21 0.56 4.68 15.81
N ALA A 22 0.23 3.95 14.74
CA ALA A 22 -0.11 4.48 13.43
C ALA A 22 -1.24 5.52 13.50
N ARG A 23 -1.06 6.63 12.77
CA ARG A 23 -2.05 7.70 12.62
C ARG A 23 -2.65 7.72 11.23
N THR A 24 -1.92 7.18 10.26
CA THR A 24 -2.33 7.01 8.87
C THR A 24 -2.29 5.52 8.48
N THR A 25 -2.93 5.17 7.36
CA THR A 25 -2.84 3.81 6.82
C THR A 25 -1.42 3.49 6.34
N GLU A 26 -0.70 4.50 5.85
CA GLU A 26 0.70 4.41 5.45
C GLU A 26 1.61 4.04 6.61
N ASP A 27 1.36 4.59 7.81
CA ASP A 27 2.16 4.34 9.02
C ASP A 27 2.19 2.85 9.41
N LEU A 28 1.14 2.08 9.08
CA LEU A 28 1.12 0.64 9.33
C LEU A 28 2.27 -0.10 8.63
N LEU A 29 2.79 0.47 7.55
CA LEU A 29 3.78 -0.16 6.69
C LEU A 29 5.22 0.27 7.04
N LEU A 30 5.37 1.14 8.04
CA LEU A 30 6.68 1.54 8.57
C LEU A 30 7.42 0.35 9.19
N GLY A 31 8.73 0.28 8.93
CA GLY A 31 9.60 -0.77 9.48
C GLY A 31 9.54 -2.11 8.75
N ILE A 32 8.63 -2.29 7.78
CA ILE A 32 8.61 -3.49 6.95
C ILE A 32 9.81 -3.48 5.99
N PRO A 33 10.71 -4.49 6.03
CA PRO A 33 11.88 -4.50 5.17
C PRO A 33 11.52 -4.44 3.68
N GLY A 34 12.12 -3.51 2.95
CA GLY A 34 11.85 -3.32 1.52
C GLY A 34 10.60 -2.50 1.21
N VAL A 35 9.93 -1.95 2.22
CA VAL A 35 8.84 -0.97 2.06
C VAL A 35 9.36 0.39 2.52
N ALA A 36 9.07 1.43 1.74
CA ALA A 36 9.41 2.81 2.04
C ALA A 36 8.13 3.63 2.12
N VAL A 37 7.94 4.32 3.24
CA VAL A 37 6.92 5.37 3.40
C VAL A 37 7.64 6.69 3.26
N GLN A 38 7.21 7.52 2.32
CA GLN A 38 7.85 8.81 2.05
C GLN A 38 6.80 9.88 1.79
N PRO A 39 7.07 11.14 2.15
CA PRO A 39 6.22 12.26 1.78
C PRO A 39 5.91 12.26 0.28
N ILE A 40 4.67 12.59 -0.05
CA ILE A 40 4.31 12.98 -1.42
C ILE A 40 4.87 14.38 -1.63
N SER A 41 6.08 14.42 -2.19
CA SER A 41 6.66 15.61 -2.81
C SER A 41 6.37 15.56 -4.31
N ASP A 42 5.76 16.63 -4.84
CA ASP A 42 5.72 16.85 -6.29
C ASP A 42 7.11 17.38 -6.70
N ASP A 43 8.05 16.47 -6.92
CA ASP A 43 9.41 16.80 -7.43
C ASP A 43 9.41 17.00 -8.96
N GLY A 44 8.24 17.23 -9.56
CA GLY A 44 8.07 17.42 -10.99
C GLY A 44 8.68 18.74 -11.49
N PRO A 45 9.17 18.78 -12.74
CA PRO A 45 9.65 20.02 -13.36
C PRO A 45 8.49 21.03 -13.43
N GLY A 46 8.50 22.01 -12.53
CA GLY A 46 7.40 22.97 -12.35
C GLY A 46 7.04 23.30 -10.90
N SER A 47 7.70 22.71 -9.90
CA SER A 47 7.61 23.18 -8.50
C SER A 47 8.32 24.53 -8.31
N GLU A 48 7.85 25.57 -9.02
CA GLU A 48 8.25 26.94 -8.77
C GLU A 48 7.90 27.27 -7.31
N PHE A 49 8.93 27.57 -6.51
CA PHE A 49 8.85 27.93 -5.08
C PHE A 49 8.80 26.82 -4.02
N GLY A 50 9.18 25.57 -4.33
CA GLY A 50 9.60 24.59 -3.30
C GLY A 50 8.60 24.36 -2.15
N ARG A 51 7.31 24.63 -2.38
CA ARG A 51 6.22 24.48 -1.42
C ARG A 51 5.05 23.82 -2.11
N THR A 52 5.21 22.54 -2.40
CA THR A 52 4.06 21.69 -2.67
C THR A 52 3.30 21.54 -1.35
N PRO A 53 1.98 21.77 -1.29
CA PRO A 53 1.21 21.45 -0.10
C PRO A 53 1.45 19.98 0.23
N PHE A 54 1.89 19.68 1.45
CA PHE A 54 2.02 18.29 1.88
C PHE A 54 0.63 17.64 1.81
N VAL A 55 0.45 16.70 0.88
CA VAL A 55 -0.85 16.01 0.68
C VAL A 55 -0.94 14.72 1.50
N GLY A 56 0.20 14.20 1.95
CA GLY A 56 0.31 12.98 2.74
C GLY A 56 1.55 12.19 2.37
N ASP A 57 1.57 10.93 2.78
CA ASP A 57 2.65 10.00 2.47
C ASP A 57 2.25 9.01 1.36
N ARG A 58 3.26 8.47 0.69
CA ARG A 58 3.13 7.37 -0.27
C ARG A 58 3.95 6.17 0.16
N VAL A 59 3.48 5.01 -0.27
CA VAL A 59 4.15 3.73 -0.04
C VAL A 59 4.79 3.24 -1.32
N ARG A 60 6.06 2.91 -1.23
CA ARG A 60 6.83 2.32 -2.33
C ARG A 60 7.45 1.01 -1.88
N ILE A 61 7.58 0.07 -2.81
CA ILE A 61 8.28 -1.19 -2.59
C ILE A 61 9.60 -1.16 -3.34
N ARG A 62 10.65 -1.68 -2.70
CA ARG A 62 11.95 -1.87 -3.34
C ARG A 62 11.89 -3.08 -4.26
N SER A 63 12.10 -2.84 -5.56
CA SER A 63 12.16 -3.89 -6.58
C SER A 63 13.27 -3.60 -7.58
N GLY A 64 14.09 -4.61 -7.87
CA GLY A 64 15.19 -4.55 -8.85
C GLY A 64 16.02 -3.27 -8.78
N ASN A 65 15.68 -2.33 -9.68
CA ASN A 65 16.43 -1.10 -9.97
C ASN A 65 15.95 0.15 -9.22
N GLY A 66 15.01 0.04 -8.28
CA GLY A 66 14.55 1.22 -7.53
C GLY A 66 13.37 1.00 -6.59
N LEU A 67 12.78 2.12 -6.18
CA LEU A 67 11.48 2.16 -5.52
C LEU A 67 10.39 2.34 -6.58
N CYS A 68 9.31 1.59 -6.47
CA CYS A 68 8.14 1.71 -7.34
C CYS A 68 6.85 1.55 -6.53
N ASP A 69 5.74 1.95 -7.13
CA ASP A 69 4.45 1.95 -6.45
C ASP A 69 3.81 0.56 -6.54
N PRO A 70 3.28 0.03 -5.42
CA PRO A 70 2.62 -1.28 -5.40
C PRO A 70 1.23 -1.23 -6.02
N THR A 71 0.73 -2.40 -6.42
CA THR A 71 -0.69 -2.57 -6.73
C THR A 71 -1.48 -2.73 -5.43
N VAL A 72 -2.61 -2.02 -5.30
CA VAL A 72 -3.42 -2.04 -4.08
C VAL A 72 -4.75 -2.76 -4.32
N TYR A 73 -5.11 -3.64 -3.39
CA TYR A 73 -6.39 -4.33 -3.32
C TYR A 73 -7.07 -4.03 -1.98
N VAL A 74 -8.39 -3.86 -2.00
CA VAL A 74 -9.23 -3.73 -0.81
C VAL A 74 -10.33 -4.78 -0.91
N ASP A 75 -10.40 -5.69 0.06
CA ASP A 75 -11.35 -6.81 0.10
C ASP A 75 -11.39 -7.60 -1.24
N GLY A 76 -10.20 -7.84 -1.82
CA GLY A 76 -10.04 -8.56 -3.09
C GLY A 76 -10.29 -7.71 -4.35
N VAL A 77 -10.74 -6.46 -4.23
CA VAL A 77 -10.99 -5.56 -5.36
C VAL A 77 -9.79 -4.66 -5.61
N ARG A 78 -9.28 -4.62 -6.85
CA ARG A 78 -8.20 -3.70 -7.23
C ARG A 78 -8.71 -2.26 -7.19
N VAL A 79 -8.02 -1.39 -6.46
CA VAL A 79 -8.36 0.03 -6.34
C VAL A 79 -7.33 0.91 -7.04
N PRO A 80 -7.76 2.05 -7.64
CA PRO A 80 -6.82 3.00 -8.21
C PRO A 80 -6.06 3.72 -7.09
N TYR A 81 -4.80 3.33 -6.90
CA TYR A 81 -3.84 4.04 -6.05
C TYR A 81 -2.91 4.87 -6.95
N ARG A 82 -2.92 6.19 -6.79
CA ARG A 82 -2.11 7.14 -7.59
C ARG A 82 -1.45 8.14 -6.65
N PRO A 83 -0.27 7.83 -6.09
CA PRO A 83 0.37 8.70 -5.10
C PRO A 83 0.97 9.99 -5.67
N GLU A 84 0.93 10.21 -6.99
CA GLU A 84 1.48 11.37 -7.69
C GLU A 84 0.47 11.97 -8.69
N GLY A 85 0.67 13.23 -9.09
CA GLY A 85 -0.11 13.93 -10.11
C GLY A 85 -1.13 14.93 -9.56
N ARG A 86 -1.98 15.48 -10.44
CA ARG A 86 -2.90 16.60 -10.11
C ARG A 86 -3.92 16.28 -9.00
N SER A 87 -4.17 15.00 -8.72
CA SER A 87 -5.08 14.57 -7.66
C SER A 87 -4.52 13.28 -7.03
N PRO A 88 -3.51 13.40 -6.14
CA PRO A 88 -2.86 12.24 -5.57
C PRO A 88 -3.80 11.57 -4.57
N ALA A 89 -3.88 10.24 -4.65
CA ALA A 89 -4.61 9.39 -3.72
C ALA A 89 -3.62 8.72 -2.77
N THR A 90 -3.79 8.97 -1.48
CA THR A 90 -3.07 8.30 -0.39
C THR A 90 -3.78 7.00 -0.02
N LEU A 91 -3.08 6.05 0.61
CA LEU A 91 -3.73 4.86 1.16
C LEU A 91 -4.79 5.25 2.20
N THR A 92 -4.54 6.27 3.02
CA THR A 92 -5.54 6.78 3.97
C THR A 92 -6.83 7.25 3.27
N SER A 93 -6.73 7.85 2.07
CA SER A 93 -7.91 8.27 1.30
C SER A 93 -8.67 7.11 0.65
N VAL A 94 -7.98 6.01 0.34
CA VAL A 94 -8.55 4.84 -0.34
C VAL A 94 -9.13 3.84 0.67
N VAL A 95 -8.40 3.60 1.75
CA VAL A 95 -8.78 2.71 2.85
C VAL A 95 -8.38 3.38 4.17
N PRO A 96 -9.32 4.11 4.82
CA PRO A 96 -9.04 4.79 6.08
C PRO A 96 -8.57 3.83 7.18
N LEU A 97 -7.61 4.23 8.02
CA LEU A 97 -7.06 3.39 9.10
C LEU A 97 -8.16 2.76 9.99
N GLY A 98 -9.21 3.53 10.29
CA GLY A 98 -10.36 3.08 11.09
C GLY A 98 -11.23 2.01 10.42
N SER A 99 -11.04 1.71 9.14
CA SER A 99 -11.68 0.57 8.46
C SER A 99 -10.76 -0.63 8.29
N VAL A 100 -9.42 -0.49 8.40
CA VAL A 100 -8.46 -1.58 8.20
C VAL A 100 -8.55 -2.61 9.32
N GLU A 101 -8.81 -3.87 8.97
CA GLU A 101 -8.77 -5.03 9.85
C GLU A 101 -7.43 -5.79 9.74
N ALA A 102 -6.90 -5.95 8.54
CA ALA A 102 -5.61 -6.62 8.33
C ALA A 102 -4.96 -6.14 7.04
N VAL A 103 -3.64 -6.35 6.93
CA VAL A 103 -2.87 -6.01 5.73
C VAL A 103 -1.95 -7.16 5.34
N GLU A 104 -1.96 -7.54 4.07
CA GLU A 104 -0.98 -8.43 3.46
C GLU A 104 -0.05 -7.62 2.55
N VAL A 105 1.26 -7.80 2.72
CA VAL A 105 2.31 -7.08 1.99
C VAL A 105 3.15 -8.09 1.23
N TYR A 106 3.01 -8.09 -0.09
CA TYR A 106 3.75 -8.96 -1.00
C TYR A 106 4.75 -8.11 -1.79
N ARG A 107 6.05 -8.28 -1.53
CA ARG A 107 7.09 -7.41 -2.10
C ARG A 107 7.73 -7.98 -3.36
N ARG A 108 7.48 -9.26 -3.63
CA ARG A 108 8.09 -10.01 -4.72
C ARG A 108 7.03 -10.81 -5.47
N PRO A 109 7.14 -10.95 -6.80
CA PRO A 109 6.19 -11.76 -7.57
C PRO A 109 6.03 -13.19 -7.06
N SER A 110 7.08 -13.79 -6.50
CA SER A 110 7.04 -15.14 -5.92
C SER A 110 6.25 -15.25 -4.61
N GLU A 111 6.03 -14.13 -3.93
CA GLU A 111 5.22 -14.06 -2.70
C GLU A 111 3.73 -13.84 -3.01
N VAL A 112 3.41 -13.31 -4.20
CA VAL A 112 2.06 -12.85 -4.56
C VAL A 112 1.15 -14.04 -4.88
N PRO A 113 0.01 -14.20 -4.19
CA PRO A 113 -1.01 -15.18 -4.54
C PRO A 113 -1.51 -15.02 -5.98
N MET A 114 -1.92 -16.11 -6.61
CA MET A 114 -2.25 -16.14 -8.04
C MET A 114 -3.41 -15.18 -8.39
N GLU A 115 -4.37 -15.03 -7.50
CA GLU A 115 -5.52 -14.12 -7.57
C GLU A 115 -5.13 -12.63 -7.60
N TYR A 116 -3.94 -12.28 -7.12
CA TYR A 116 -3.43 -10.91 -7.06
C TYR A 116 -2.25 -10.67 -8.00
N ASN A 117 -1.94 -11.63 -8.87
CA ASN A 117 -0.75 -11.56 -9.71
C ASN A 117 -0.83 -10.38 -10.70
N ALA A 118 0.05 -9.41 -10.51
CA ALA A 118 0.09 -8.15 -11.25
C ALA A 118 0.26 -8.34 -12.77
N THR A 119 0.94 -9.39 -13.23
CA THR A 119 1.06 -9.68 -14.68
C THR A 119 -0.25 -10.11 -15.31
N GLN A 120 -1.20 -10.66 -14.55
CA GLN A 120 -2.54 -11.02 -15.05
C GLN A 120 -3.51 -9.83 -15.01
N THR A 121 -3.32 -8.90 -14.06
CA THR A 121 -4.23 -7.78 -13.85
C THR A 121 -3.78 -6.47 -14.50
N GLY A 122 -2.62 -6.42 -15.16
CA GLY A 122 -2.03 -5.18 -15.68
C GLY A 122 -1.55 -4.24 -14.56
N GLY A 123 -1.07 -4.83 -13.46
CA GLY A 123 -0.49 -4.16 -12.31
C GLY A 123 1.03 -3.99 -12.41
N SER A 124 1.57 -3.20 -11.48
CA SER A 124 3.02 -3.02 -11.34
C SER A 124 3.63 -4.32 -10.79
N VAL A 125 4.74 -4.79 -11.41
CA VAL A 125 5.52 -5.95 -10.94
C VAL A 125 6.23 -5.68 -9.60
N CYS A 126 6.07 -4.46 -9.06
CA CYS A 126 6.75 -3.98 -7.87
C CYS A 126 6.33 -4.67 -6.56
N GLY A 127 5.11 -5.21 -6.52
CA GLY A 127 4.52 -5.83 -5.33
C GLY A 127 3.05 -5.48 -5.17
N VAL A 128 2.42 -6.08 -4.17
CA VAL A 128 0.99 -5.98 -3.89
C VAL A 128 0.76 -5.67 -2.42
N LEU A 129 -0.15 -4.73 -2.15
CA LEU A 129 -0.74 -4.50 -0.83
C LEU A 129 -2.20 -4.95 -0.87
N VAL A 130 -2.61 -5.82 0.04
CA VAL A 130 -4.00 -6.24 0.18
C VAL A 130 -4.50 -5.78 1.54
N PHE A 131 -5.54 -4.96 1.53
CA PHE A 131 -6.21 -4.49 2.73
C PHE A 131 -7.51 -5.24 2.92
N TRP A 132 -7.72 -5.75 4.12
CA TRP A 132 -9.00 -6.31 4.55
C TRP A 132 -9.68 -5.26 5.43
N THR A 133 -10.92 -4.89 5.11
CA THR A 133 -11.68 -3.94 5.93
C THR A 133 -12.47 -4.66 7.02
N ARG A 134 -12.91 -3.99 8.08
CA ARG A 134 -13.75 -4.57 9.15
C ARG A 134 -15.17 -4.97 8.69
N GLY A 135 -15.57 -4.54 7.48
CA GLY A 135 -16.93 -4.72 6.94
C GLY A 135 -17.02 -5.52 5.65
N GLY A 136 -15.89 -5.89 5.02
CA GLY A 136 -15.86 -6.73 3.82
C GLY A 136 -16.39 -8.14 4.10
N GLU A 137 -17.58 -8.42 3.57
CA GLU A 137 -18.26 -9.73 3.52
C GLU A 137 -18.79 -10.30 4.86
N ARG A 138 -20.09 -10.08 5.08
CA ARG A 138 -21.00 -11.08 5.67
C ARG A 138 -21.50 -12.00 4.57
#